data_AF-A0A9Q4C5T3-F1
#
_entry.id   AF-A0A9Q4C5T3-F1
#
_cell.length_a   1.000
_cell.length_b   1.000
_cell.length_c   1.000
_cell.angle_alpha   90.00
_cell.angle_beta   90.00
_cell.angle_gamma   90.00
#
_symmetry.space_group_name_H-M   'P 1'
#
loop_
_entity.id
_entity.type
_entity.pdbx_description
1 polymer ?
#
loop_
_entity_poly.entity_id
_entity_poly.type
_entity_poly.pdbx_seq_one_letter_code
_entity_poly.pdbx_strand_id
1 'polypeptide(L)'
;MEGNYEHTETGAEEVAVVGDADAVGELSVTYEEFMEMAEYVREHLHDTVRENGDRMRWYPWHSAEYRYRHLIGVVDLAERIAREEGADVGVVRVAGVFHDAAKFQVKQEKHAEEGAWIAQKYLSRNGFPDSFIDRVARVIRDHTKEMDDGMPVESKVLIEADSIDKIGVAGATLMVMRVGYESRSHQEVPDIIDRVVRRGERVVKRIETETGMRIARERVERAKQFKAWFEDEI
;
A
#
# COMPACT_ATOMS: atom_id res chain seq x y z
N MET A 1 -8.53 -35.41 23.44
CA MET A 1 -9.52 -34.33 23.64
C MET A 1 -9.43 -33.46 22.41
N GLU A 2 -10.33 -33.71 21.46
CA GLU A 2 -10.47 -32.91 20.23
C GLU A 2 -11.14 -31.58 20.62
N GLY A 3 -10.41 -30.48 20.45
CA GLY A 3 -10.93 -29.14 20.66
C GLY A 3 -11.52 -28.63 19.36
N ASN A 4 -12.85 -28.58 19.28
CA ASN A 4 -13.59 -27.88 18.24
C ASN A 4 -13.25 -26.38 18.32
N TYR A 5 -12.54 -25.86 17.34
CA TYR A 5 -12.47 -24.42 17.10
C TYR A 5 -13.72 -24.04 16.29
N GLU A 6 -14.70 -23.47 16.97
CA GLU A 6 -15.81 -22.78 16.32
C GLU A 6 -15.26 -21.62 15.51
N HIS A 7 -15.56 -21.66 14.20
CA HIS A 7 -15.29 -20.57 13.29
C HIS A 7 -16.22 -19.42 13.68
N THR A 8 -15.71 -18.47 14.46
CA THR A 8 -16.40 -17.20 14.65
C THR A 8 -16.16 -16.37 13.40
N GLU A 9 -17.23 -16.23 12.60
CA GLU A 9 -17.34 -15.19 11.57
C GLU A 9 -17.13 -13.85 12.27
N THR A 10 -15.91 -13.34 12.20
CA THR A 10 -15.60 -11.98 12.62
C THR A 10 -15.99 -11.08 11.46
N GLY A 11 -16.99 -10.25 11.72
CA GLY A 11 -17.59 -9.34 10.75
C GLY A 11 -16.53 -8.56 9.98
N ALA A 12 -16.66 -8.60 8.66
CA ALA A 12 -16.09 -7.57 7.81
C ALA A 12 -16.77 -6.25 8.22
N GLU A 13 -16.09 -5.46 9.06
CA GLU A 13 -16.43 -4.05 9.17
C GLU A 13 -16.26 -3.44 7.77
N GLU A 14 -17.37 -2.95 7.23
CA GLU A 14 -17.40 -2.08 6.08
C GLU A 14 -16.33 -0.99 6.27
N VAL A 15 -15.32 -1.02 5.41
CA VAL A 15 -14.37 0.08 5.28
C VAL A 15 -15.16 1.25 4.74
N ALA A 16 -15.60 2.14 5.63
CA ALA A 16 -16.31 3.35 5.27
C ALA A 16 -15.36 4.29 4.52
N VAL A 17 -15.32 4.18 3.19
CA VAL A 17 -14.69 5.17 2.31
C VAL A 17 -15.68 6.31 2.16
N VAL A 18 -15.53 7.34 3.00
CA VAL A 18 -16.31 8.57 2.89
C VAL A 18 -15.84 9.34 1.66
N GLY A 19 -16.59 9.24 0.56
CA GLY A 19 -16.42 10.08 -0.62
C GLY A 19 -17.15 11.41 -0.43
N ASP A 20 -16.44 12.45 -0.01
CA ASP A 20 -16.93 13.83 -0.13
C ASP A 20 -16.81 14.30 -1.58
N ALA A 21 -17.90 14.85 -2.11
CA ALA A 21 -18.11 15.19 -3.51
C ALA A 21 -17.49 16.54 -3.95
N ASP A 22 -16.57 17.11 -3.17
CA ASP A 22 -16.12 18.50 -3.35
C ASP A 22 -14.60 18.61 -3.54
N ALA A 23 -14.07 18.10 -4.66
CA ALA A 23 -12.73 18.44 -5.13
C ALA A 23 -12.76 18.85 -6.61
N VAL A 24 -12.15 19.99 -6.90
CA VAL A 24 -12.24 20.75 -8.14
C VAL A 24 -11.67 19.97 -9.33
N GLY A 25 -12.56 19.58 -10.24
CA GLY A 25 -12.32 19.31 -11.67
C GLY A 25 -11.42 18.12 -12.00
N GLU A 26 -11.99 16.95 -12.31
CA GLU A 26 -11.48 15.86 -13.17
C GLU A 26 -12.40 14.62 -13.00
N LEU A 27 -12.33 13.62 -13.88
CA LEU A 27 -13.26 12.47 -13.87
C LEU A 27 -13.38 11.83 -12.47
N SER A 28 -14.58 11.88 -11.89
CA SER A 28 -14.87 11.19 -10.64
C SER A 28 -15.04 9.70 -10.93
N VAL A 29 -14.00 8.90 -10.66
CA VAL A 29 -14.16 7.44 -10.54
C VAL A 29 -15.17 7.21 -9.42
N THR A 30 -16.32 6.63 -9.76
CA THR A 30 -17.37 6.32 -8.80
C THR A 30 -16.89 5.27 -7.80
N TYR A 31 -17.59 5.16 -6.67
CA TYR A 31 -17.26 4.15 -5.67
C TYR A 31 -17.40 2.73 -6.26
N GLU A 32 -18.47 2.50 -7.03
CA GLU A 32 -18.73 1.23 -7.71
C GLU A 32 -17.61 0.87 -8.70
N GLU A 33 -17.22 1.80 -9.57
CA GLU A 33 -16.10 1.58 -10.52
C GLU A 33 -14.79 1.27 -9.79
N PHE A 34 -14.51 1.97 -8.68
CA PHE A 34 -13.32 1.69 -7.88
C PHE A 34 -13.37 0.31 -7.23
N MET A 35 -14.53 -0.11 -6.71
CA MET A 35 -14.70 -1.44 -6.12
C MET A 35 -14.53 -2.55 -7.17
N GLU A 36 -15.02 -2.35 -8.40
CA GLU A 36 -14.78 -3.26 -9.51
C GLU A 36 -13.29 -3.36 -9.88
N MET A 37 -12.56 -2.24 -9.85
CA MET A 37 -11.11 -2.23 -10.05
C MET A 37 -10.37 -2.98 -8.94
N ALA A 38 -10.75 -2.72 -7.68
CA ALA A 38 -10.12 -3.36 -6.52
C ALA A 38 -10.35 -4.87 -6.54
N GLU A 39 -11.56 -5.31 -6.85
CA GLU A 39 -11.87 -6.74 -6.99
C GLU A 39 -11.09 -7.37 -8.14
N TYR A 40 -11.04 -6.70 -9.30
CA TYR A 40 -10.23 -7.16 -10.43
C TYR A 40 -8.76 -7.37 -10.05
N VAL A 41 -8.15 -6.41 -9.35
CA VAL A 41 -6.75 -6.53 -8.91
C VAL A 41 -6.60 -7.64 -7.87
N ARG A 42 -7.56 -7.79 -6.95
CA ARG A 42 -7.56 -8.87 -5.96
C ARG A 42 -7.53 -10.24 -6.64
N GLU A 43 -8.45 -10.49 -7.56
CA GLU A 43 -8.51 -11.74 -8.34
C GLU A 43 -7.21 -11.96 -9.13
N HIS A 44 -6.71 -10.92 -9.80
CA HIS A 44 -5.47 -10.98 -10.57
C HIS A 44 -4.25 -11.34 -9.70
N LEU A 45 -4.14 -10.80 -8.49
CA LEU A 45 -3.08 -11.17 -7.54
C LEU A 45 -3.22 -12.64 -7.10
N HIS A 46 -4.43 -13.12 -6.85
CA HIS A 46 -4.66 -14.52 -6.50
C HIS A 46 -4.28 -15.47 -7.63
N ASP A 47 -4.62 -15.15 -8.87
CA ASP A 47 -4.32 -15.98 -10.02
C ASP A 47 -2.82 -16.00 -10.33
N THR A 48 -2.15 -14.85 -10.29
CA THR A 48 -0.70 -14.77 -10.51
C THR A 48 0.10 -15.55 -9.45
N VAL A 49 -0.33 -15.55 -8.18
CA VAL A 49 0.27 -16.38 -7.12
C VAL A 49 0.02 -17.87 -7.35
N ARG A 50 -1.18 -18.26 -7.80
CA ARG A 50 -1.49 -19.67 -8.13
C ARG A 50 -0.62 -20.20 -9.26
N GLU A 51 -0.41 -19.40 -10.30
CA GLU A 51 0.35 -19.79 -11.50
C GLU A 51 1.87 -19.81 -11.28
N ASN A 52 2.41 -18.79 -10.62
CA ASN A 52 3.86 -18.62 -10.47
C ASN A 52 4.40 -19.24 -9.18
N GLY A 53 3.50 -19.76 -8.34
CA GLY A 53 3.79 -20.18 -6.99
C GLY A 53 4.01 -19.00 -6.06
N ASP A 54 3.67 -19.19 -4.79
CA ASP A 54 4.14 -18.28 -3.76
C ASP A 54 5.65 -18.54 -3.59
N ARG A 55 6.48 -17.62 -4.10
CA ARG A 55 7.94 -17.67 -3.93
C ARG A 55 8.35 -17.81 -2.46
N MET A 56 7.43 -17.57 -1.54
CA MET A 56 7.63 -17.74 -0.12
C MET A 56 6.30 -18.09 0.59
N ARG A 57 5.68 -19.24 0.25
CA ARG A 57 4.38 -19.81 0.74
C ARG A 57 3.99 -19.58 2.22
N TRP A 58 4.95 -19.23 3.05
CA TRP A 58 4.81 -19.16 4.49
C TRP A 58 5.08 -17.78 5.09
N TYR A 59 5.35 -16.76 4.28
CA TYR A 59 5.58 -15.39 4.77
C TYR A 59 4.37 -14.50 4.44
N PRO A 60 3.81 -13.77 5.42
CA PRO A 60 2.66 -12.89 5.19
C PRO A 60 2.86 -11.97 3.98
N TRP A 61 4.08 -11.49 3.76
CA TRP A 61 4.48 -10.52 2.73
C TRP A 61 4.32 -10.97 1.27
N HIS A 62 4.15 -12.26 1.02
CA HIS A 62 4.12 -12.86 -0.33
C HIS A 62 2.75 -13.44 -0.70
N SER A 63 1.76 -13.34 0.17
CA SER A 63 0.40 -13.74 -0.19
C SER A 63 -0.28 -12.65 -1.03
N ALA A 64 -1.19 -13.10 -1.91
CA ALA A 64 -2.09 -12.22 -2.65
C ALA A 64 -2.91 -11.34 -1.69
N GLU A 65 -3.40 -11.93 -0.59
CA GLU A 65 -4.21 -11.22 0.41
C GLU A 65 -3.44 -10.09 1.08
N TYR A 66 -2.22 -10.34 1.55
CA TYR A 66 -1.40 -9.28 2.14
C TYR A 66 -1.11 -8.16 1.13
N ARG A 67 -0.77 -8.54 -0.11
CA ARG A 67 -0.51 -7.56 -1.17
C ARG A 67 -1.76 -6.71 -1.41
N TYR A 68 -2.93 -7.32 -1.50
CA TYR A 68 -4.19 -6.61 -1.66
C TYR A 68 -4.46 -5.65 -0.48
N ARG A 69 -4.29 -6.09 0.77
CA ARG A 69 -4.46 -5.21 1.94
C ARG A 69 -3.46 -4.05 1.94
N HIS A 70 -2.24 -4.28 1.48
CA HIS A 70 -1.26 -3.22 1.27
C HIS A 70 -1.73 -2.22 0.20
N LEU A 71 -2.26 -2.67 -0.94
CA LEU A 71 -2.81 -1.79 -1.97
C LEU A 71 -3.91 -0.88 -1.41
N ILE A 72 -4.85 -1.44 -0.64
CA ILE A 72 -5.94 -0.66 -0.03
C ILE A 72 -5.41 0.34 1.00
N GLY A 73 -4.44 -0.05 1.83
CA GLY A 73 -3.78 0.86 2.78
C GLY A 73 -3.04 2.01 2.09
N VAL A 74 -2.41 1.73 0.95
CA VAL A 74 -1.76 2.75 0.11
C VAL A 74 -2.79 3.68 -0.52
N VAL A 75 -3.92 3.18 -1.03
CA VAL A 75 -5.00 4.02 -1.57
C VAL A 75 -5.52 4.99 -0.51
N ASP A 76 -5.85 4.51 0.69
CA ASP A 76 -6.34 5.38 1.78
C ASP A 76 -5.35 6.51 2.13
N LEU A 77 -4.07 6.16 2.26
CA LEU A 77 -3.01 7.14 2.49
C LEU A 77 -2.84 8.11 1.32
N ALA A 78 -2.82 7.61 0.10
CA ALA A 78 -2.62 8.41 -1.11
C ALA A 78 -3.76 9.40 -1.29
N GLU A 79 -5.01 8.99 -1.09
CA GLU A 79 -6.15 9.90 -1.18
C GLU A 79 -6.11 10.99 -0.11
N ARG A 80 -5.71 10.65 1.12
CA ARG A 80 -5.55 11.64 2.19
C ARG A 80 -4.50 12.68 1.83
N ILE A 81 -3.32 12.24 1.37
CA ILE A 81 -2.24 13.14 0.97
C ILE A 81 -2.71 13.97 -0.24
N ALA A 82 -3.31 13.34 -1.26
CA ALA A 82 -3.76 14.05 -2.46
C ALA A 82 -4.74 15.18 -2.17
N ARG A 83 -5.72 14.97 -1.27
CA ARG A 83 -6.68 16.01 -0.90
C ARG A 83 -6.02 17.24 -0.25
N GLU A 84 -5.03 17.03 0.62
CA GLU A 84 -4.33 18.11 1.32
C GLU A 84 -3.28 18.79 0.42
N GLU A 85 -2.68 18.07 -0.53
CA GLU A 85 -1.63 18.57 -1.43
C GLU A 85 -2.16 19.07 -2.79
N GLY A 86 -3.47 18.99 -3.03
CA GLY A 86 -4.11 19.44 -4.28
C GLY A 86 -3.81 18.54 -5.49
N ALA A 87 -3.55 17.26 -5.27
CA ALA A 87 -3.38 16.26 -6.33
C ALA A 87 -4.73 15.66 -6.77
N ASP A 88 -4.80 15.15 -8.00
CA ASP A 88 -5.99 14.45 -8.49
C ASP A 88 -6.21 13.13 -7.74
N VAL A 89 -7.24 13.13 -6.89
CA VAL A 89 -7.64 11.99 -6.06
C VAL A 89 -8.03 10.78 -6.91
N GLY A 90 -8.69 10.99 -8.04
CA GLY A 90 -9.10 9.91 -8.95
C GLY A 90 -7.89 9.21 -9.56
N VAL A 91 -6.90 9.97 -10.02
CA VAL A 91 -5.65 9.42 -10.56
C VAL A 91 -4.87 8.65 -9.49
N VAL A 92 -4.67 9.21 -8.29
CA VAL A 92 -3.89 8.50 -7.25
C VAL A 92 -4.62 7.28 -6.69
N ARG A 93 -5.96 7.31 -6.60
CA ARG A 93 -6.79 6.18 -6.17
C ARG A 93 -6.62 4.99 -7.12
N VAL A 94 -6.80 5.22 -8.41
CA VAL A 94 -6.66 4.18 -9.43
C VAL A 94 -5.21 3.71 -9.53
N ALA A 95 -4.25 4.64 -9.54
CA ALA A 95 -2.84 4.25 -9.56
C ALA A 95 -2.46 3.42 -8.32
N GLY A 96 -2.96 3.81 -7.14
CA GLY A 96 -2.73 3.12 -5.88
C GLY A 96 -3.19 1.66 -5.89
N VAL A 97 -4.37 1.35 -6.44
CA VAL A 97 -4.85 -0.03 -6.49
C VAL A 97 -4.11 -0.87 -7.55
N PHE A 98 -3.59 -0.26 -8.62
CA PHE A 98 -2.89 -1.00 -9.67
C PHE A 98 -1.36 -1.07 -9.53
N HIS A 99 -0.73 -0.24 -8.69
CA HIS A 99 0.73 -0.02 -8.73
C HIS A 99 1.56 -1.30 -8.59
N ASP A 100 1.07 -2.24 -7.79
CA ASP A 100 1.73 -3.50 -7.46
C ASP A 100 0.97 -4.72 -8.06
N ALA A 101 0.05 -4.51 -9.01
CA ALA A 101 -0.77 -5.59 -9.61
C ALA A 101 0.09 -6.70 -10.24
N ALA A 102 1.25 -6.36 -10.79
CA ALA A 102 2.16 -7.32 -11.44
C ALA A 102 3.20 -7.95 -10.50
N LYS A 103 3.08 -7.76 -9.17
CA LYS A 103 4.15 -8.11 -8.20
C LYS A 103 4.64 -9.55 -8.28
N PHE A 104 3.74 -10.48 -8.60
CA PHE A 104 4.02 -11.92 -8.62
C PHE A 104 4.26 -12.47 -10.04
N GLN A 105 3.97 -11.68 -11.07
CA GLN A 105 4.05 -12.11 -12.47
C GLN A 105 5.44 -11.86 -13.09
N VAL A 106 6.10 -10.76 -12.69
CA VAL A 106 7.36 -10.32 -13.32
C VAL A 106 8.49 -10.14 -12.30
N LYS A 107 9.70 -9.87 -12.80
CA LYS A 107 10.84 -9.48 -11.94
C LYS A 107 10.55 -8.13 -11.27
N GLN A 108 11.14 -7.91 -10.10
CA GLN A 108 10.96 -6.68 -9.32
C GLN A 108 11.34 -5.42 -10.11
N GLU A 109 12.28 -5.44 -11.06
CA GLU A 109 12.57 -4.23 -11.86
C GLU A 109 11.48 -3.88 -12.89
N LYS A 110 10.58 -4.83 -13.21
CA LYS A 110 9.58 -4.68 -14.28
C LYS A 110 8.14 -4.49 -13.77
N HIS A 111 7.89 -4.66 -12.47
CA HIS A 111 6.52 -4.65 -11.95
C HIS A 111 5.80 -3.32 -12.16
N ALA A 112 6.49 -2.18 -12.11
CA ALA A 112 5.89 -0.88 -12.37
C ALA A 112 5.41 -0.75 -13.83
N GLU A 113 6.23 -1.19 -14.80
CA GLU A 113 5.84 -1.16 -16.22
C GLU A 113 4.70 -2.12 -16.52
N GLU A 114 4.76 -3.34 -15.98
CA GLU A 114 3.71 -4.34 -16.17
C GLU A 114 2.41 -3.93 -15.46
N GLY A 115 2.48 -3.39 -14.25
CA GLY A 115 1.33 -2.85 -13.51
C GLY A 115 0.65 -1.70 -14.26
N ALA A 116 1.44 -0.79 -14.84
CA ALA A 116 0.91 0.27 -15.69
C ALA A 116 0.21 -0.30 -16.94
N TRP A 117 0.78 -1.33 -17.57
CA TRP A 117 0.15 -1.99 -18.71
C TRP A 117 -1.17 -2.67 -18.35
N ILE A 118 -1.25 -3.37 -17.20
CA ILE A 118 -2.49 -3.97 -16.69
C ILE A 118 -3.56 -2.89 -16.47
N ALA A 119 -3.21 -1.79 -15.81
CA ALA A 119 -4.11 -0.66 -15.59
C ALA A 119 -4.62 -0.07 -16.92
N GLN A 120 -3.72 0.18 -17.87
CA GLN A 120 -4.09 0.70 -19.20
C GLN A 120 -5.08 -0.24 -19.92
N LYS A 121 -4.85 -1.55 -19.86
CA LYS A 121 -5.76 -2.53 -20.47
C LYS A 121 -7.12 -2.58 -19.80
N TYR A 122 -7.16 -2.54 -18.48
CA TYR A 122 -8.41 -2.52 -17.73
C TYR A 122 -9.22 -1.25 -18.02
N LEU A 123 -8.59 -0.08 -17.88
CA LEU A 123 -9.27 1.20 -18.03
C LEU A 123 -9.75 1.44 -19.46
N SER A 124 -8.94 1.09 -20.47
CA SER A 124 -9.34 1.21 -21.88
C SER A 124 -10.56 0.33 -22.22
N ARG A 125 -10.62 -0.89 -21.69
CA ARG A 125 -11.76 -1.80 -21.89
C ARG A 125 -13.05 -1.29 -21.23
N ASN A 126 -12.93 -0.52 -20.16
CA ASN A 126 -14.05 0.06 -19.43
C ASN A 126 -14.38 1.50 -19.87
N GLY A 127 -13.79 1.99 -20.97
CA GLY A 127 -14.18 3.25 -21.61
C GLY A 127 -13.65 4.52 -20.94
N PHE A 128 -12.63 4.42 -20.08
CA PHE A 128 -11.99 5.59 -19.50
C PHE A 128 -11.24 6.42 -20.57
N PRO A 129 -11.20 7.76 -20.48
CA PRO A 129 -10.52 8.60 -21.46
C PRO A 129 -9.00 8.41 -21.47
N ASP A 130 -8.39 8.46 -22.66
CA ASP A 130 -6.95 8.26 -22.86
C ASP A 130 -6.09 9.19 -21.99
N SER A 131 -6.50 10.45 -21.81
CA SER A 131 -5.78 11.42 -20.97
C SER A 131 -5.71 10.99 -19.51
N PHE A 132 -6.78 10.39 -18.97
CA PHE A 132 -6.81 9.85 -17.62
C PHE A 132 -5.95 8.57 -17.51
N ILE A 133 -6.11 7.68 -18.50
CA ILE A 133 -5.33 6.44 -18.59
C ILE A 133 -3.83 6.72 -18.62
N ASP A 134 -3.39 7.72 -19.39
CA ASP A 134 -1.98 8.09 -19.50
C ASP A 134 -1.42 8.66 -18.19
N ARG A 135 -2.21 9.45 -17.45
CA ARG A 135 -1.83 9.96 -16.13
C ARG A 135 -1.69 8.82 -15.13
N VAL A 136 -2.69 7.95 -15.01
CA VAL A 136 -2.64 6.78 -14.12
C VAL A 136 -1.43 5.90 -14.45
N ALA A 137 -1.23 5.58 -15.73
CA ALA A 137 -0.12 4.75 -16.16
C ALA A 137 1.25 5.40 -15.87
N ARG A 138 1.37 6.72 -16.00
CA ARG A 138 2.59 7.45 -15.62
C ARG A 138 2.87 7.32 -14.12
N VAL A 139 1.87 7.59 -13.29
CA VAL A 139 1.99 7.51 -11.82
C VAL A 139 2.41 6.11 -11.39
N ILE A 140 1.81 5.06 -11.98
CA ILE A 140 2.22 3.67 -11.73
C ILE A 140 3.67 3.41 -12.19
N ARG A 141 4.11 3.89 -13.35
CA ARG A 141 5.53 3.69 -13.77
C ARG A 141 6.52 4.40 -12.86
N ASP A 142 6.13 5.55 -12.33
CA ASP A 142 7.00 6.39 -11.51
C ASP A 142 7.17 5.87 -10.08
N HIS A 143 6.25 5.03 -9.57
CA HIS A 143 6.19 4.69 -8.13
C HIS A 143 7.44 4.01 -7.54
N THR A 144 8.36 3.53 -8.39
CA THR A 144 9.62 2.89 -7.97
C THR A 144 10.85 3.79 -8.13
N LYS A 145 10.68 4.96 -8.76
CA LYS A 145 11.76 5.90 -9.05
C LYS A 145 12.13 6.70 -7.81
N GLU A 146 13.31 7.31 -7.85
CA GLU A 146 13.63 8.38 -6.91
C GLU A 146 12.80 9.62 -7.28
N MET A 147 12.27 10.32 -6.28
CA MET A 147 11.51 11.54 -6.51
C MET A 147 12.45 12.66 -6.92
N ASP A 148 11.94 13.54 -7.79
CA ASP A 148 12.60 14.75 -8.24
C ASP A 148 11.58 15.89 -8.40
N ASP A 149 12.09 17.13 -8.49
CA ASP A 149 11.27 18.35 -8.56
C ASP A 149 10.34 18.39 -9.80
N GLY A 150 10.69 17.68 -10.88
CA GLY A 150 9.91 17.66 -12.13
C GLY A 150 8.80 16.62 -12.16
N MET A 151 8.70 15.77 -11.14
CA MET A 151 7.71 14.71 -11.05
C MET A 151 6.29 15.26 -10.78
N PRO A 152 5.24 14.73 -11.41
CA PRO A 152 3.85 15.09 -11.10
C PRO A 152 3.54 14.90 -9.62
N VAL A 153 2.69 15.77 -9.06
CA VAL A 153 2.30 15.68 -7.64
C VAL A 153 1.66 14.33 -7.32
N GLU A 154 0.87 13.76 -8.23
CA GLU A 154 0.24 12.44 -8.09
C GLU A 154 1.28 11.31 -7.97
N SER A 155 2.37 11.39 -8.74
CA SER A 155 3.47 10.43 -8.66
C SER A 155 4.18 10.53 -7.30
N LYS A 156 4.42 11.75 -6.79
CA LYS A 156 5.00 11.95 -5.46
C LYS A 156 4.08 11.38 -4.37
N VAL A 157 2.79 11.70 -4.43
CA VAL A 157 1.79 11.18 -3.50
C VAL A 157 1.80 9.65 -3.44
N LEU A 158 1.80 8.97 -4.58
CA LEU A 158 1.81 7.50 -4.60
C LEU A 158 3.11 6.93 -4.01
N ILE A 159 4.28 7.48 -4.37
CA ILE A 159 5.58 7.03 -3.84
C ILE A 159 5.63 7.18 -2.31
N GLU A 160 5.14 8.30 -1.81
CA GLU A 160 5.10 8.60 -0.40
C GLU A 160 4.13 7.67 0.34
N ALA A 161 2.91 7.50 -0.17
CA ALA A 161 1.92 6.60 0.42
C ALA A 161 2.43 5.15 0.50
N ASP A 162 3.03 4.63 -0.58
CA ASP A 162 3.63 3.29 -0.61
C ASP A 162 4.77 3.12 0.42
N SER A 163 5.58 4.18 0.59
CA SER A 163 6.68 4.19 1.54
C SER A 163 6.20 4.29 2.99
N ILE A 164 5.18 5.12 3.24
CA ILE A 164 4.59 5.40 4.55
C ILE A 164 3.79 4.19 5.07
N ASP A 165 3.14 3.43 4.19
CA ASP A 165 2.39 2.23 4.56
C ASP A 165 3.25 1.17 5.28
N LYS A 166 4.53 1.11 4.91
CA LYS A 166 5.50 0.10 5.40
C LYS A 166 6.19 0.47 6.71
N ILE A 167 5.81 1.58 7.36
CA ILE A 167 6.46 2.09 8.58
C ILE A 167 5.44 2.32 9.70
N GLY A 168 5.93 2.68 10.89
CA GLY A 168 5.10 2.86 12.07
C GLY A 168 4.70 1.57 12.76
N VAL A 169 3.67 1.63 13.60
CA VAL A 169 3.23 0.49 14.41
C VAL A 169 2.79 -0.69 13.54
N ALA A 170 2.04 -0.46 12.45
CA ALA A 170 1.62 -1.53 11.55
C ALA A 170 2.82 -2.27 10.92
N GLY A 171 3.81 -1.54 10.40
CA GLY A 171 5.05 -2.11 9.89
C GLY A 171 5.86 -2.85 10.98
N ALA A 172 5.88 -2.32 12.21
CA ALA A 172 6.51 -2.96 13.35
C ALA A 172 5.82 -4.28 13.73
N THR A 173 4.50 -4.27 13.90
CA THR A 173 3.69 -5.47 14.20
C THR A 173 3.92 -6.56 13.17
N LEU A 174 3.98 -6.20 11.88
CA LEU A 174 4.23 -7.17 10.82
C LEU A 174 5.62 -7.82 10.92
N MET A 175 6.64 -7.05 11.33
CA MET A 175 7.96 -7.60 11.61
C MET A 175 8.00 -8.42 12.91
N VAL A 176 7.19 -8.10 13.91
CA VAL A 176 7.02 -8.90 15.13
C VAL A 176 6.35 -10.25 14.83
N MET A 177 5.30 -10.27 14.00
CA MET A 177 4.69 -11.52 13.54
C MET A 177 5.72 -12.44 12.87
N ARG A 178 6.68 -11.85 12.13
CA ARG A 178 7.78 -12.60 11.55
C ARG A 178 8.73 -13.21 12.60
N VAL A 179 9.01 -12.51 13.71
CA VAL A 179 9.80 -13.07 14.82
C VAL A 179 9.13 -14.34 15.36
N GLY A 180 7.81 -14.28 15.59
CA GLY A 180 7.03 -15.44 16.04
C GLY A 180 7.05 -16.59 15.01
N TYR A 181 6.86 -16.27 13.73
CA TYR A 181 6.94 -17.26 12.65
C TYR A 181 8.32 -17.95 12.57
N GLU A 182 9.41 -17.19 12.72
CA GLU A 182 10.78 -17.69 12.74
C GLU A 182 11.14 -18.43 14.04
N SER A 183 10.18 -18.59 14.98
CA SER A 183 10.39 -19.24 16.28
C SER A 183 11.52 -18.60 17.09
N ARG A 184 11.68 -17.28 16.94
CA ARG A 184 12.68 -16.46 17.63
C ARG A 184 12.16 -15.94 18.96
N SER A 185 13.07 -15.47 19.81
CA SER A 185 12.70 -14.99 21.14
C SER A 185 11.97 -13.65 21.04
N HIS A 186 10.92 -13.47 21.84
CA HIS A 186 10.25 -12.17 21.98
C HIS A 186 11.19 -11.08 22.53
N GLN A 187 12.29 -11.47 23.19
CA GLN A 187 13.34 -10.53 23.62
C GLN A 187 14.05 -9.83 22.45
N GLU A 188 13.95 -10.35 21.23
CA GLU A 188 14.51 -9.72 20.02
C GLU A 188 13.57 -8.66 19.41
N VAL A 189 12.34 -8.53 19.91
CA VAL A 189 11.33 -7.60 19.38
C VAL A 189 11.80 -6.15 19.39
N PRO A 190 12.43 -5.60 20.45
CA PRO A 190 12.93 -4.22 20.44
C PRO A 190 13.90 -3.93 19.29
N ASP A 191 14.84 -4.83 19.01
CA ASP A 191 15.78 -4.72 17.89
C ASP A 191 15.08 -4.77 16.53
N ILE A 192 14.00 -5.55 16.44
CA ILE A 192 13.19 -5.67 15.23
C ILE A 192 12.38 -4.39 14.99
N ILE A 193 11.78 -3.82 16.04
CA ILE A 193 11.10 -2.52 15.96
C ILE A 193 12.10 -1.41 15.62
N ASP A 194 13.31 -1.44 16.18
CA ASP A 194 14.38 -0.47 15.88
C ASP A 194 14.74 -0.45 14.38
N ARG A 195 14.77 -1.61 13.71
CA ARG A 195 14.96 -1.68 12.25
C ARG A 195 13.85 -0.97 11.48
N VAL A 196 12.60 -1.06 11.95
CA VAL A 196 11.45 -0.37 11.36
C VAL A 196 11.54 1.13 11.62
N VAL A 197 11.94 1.56 12.82
CA VAL A 197 12.21 2.98 13.14
C VAL A 197 13.28 3.54 12.20
N ARG A 198 14.44 2.87 12.06
CA ARG A 198 15.50 3.31 11.15
C ARG A 198 15.06 3.35 9.69
N ARG A 199 14.19 2.41 9.27
CA ARG A 199 13.55 2.45 7.94
C ARG A 199 12.68 3.68 7.81
N GLY A 200 11.84 3.96 8.80
CA GLY A 200 11.00 5.15 8.86
C GLY A 200 11.78 6.45 8.79
N GLU A 201 12.90 6.55 9.51
CA GLU A 201 13.79 7.72 9.44
C GLU A 201 14.40 7.93 8.05
N ARG A 202 14.66 6.85 7.29
CA ARG A 202 15.07 6.95 5.88
C ARG A 202 13.91 7.35 4.97
N VAL A 203 12.69 6.85 5.24
CA VAL A 203 11.49 7.26 4.50
C VAL A 203 11.26 8.76 4.69
N VAL A 204 11.26 9.26 5.93
CA VAL A 204 11.06 10.69 6.26
C VAL A 204 12.02 11.60 5.49
N LYS A 205 13.27 11.20 5.27
CA LYS A 205 14.25 11.99 4.49
C LYS A 205 13.94 12.10 3.00
N ARG A 206 13.07 11.22 2.48
CA ARG A 206 12.69 11.16 1.08
C ARG A 206 11.31 11.75 0.82
N ILE A 207 10.53 12.07 1.85
CA ILE A 207 9.20 12.67 1.69
C ILE A 207 9.35 14.15 1.33
N GLU A 208 8.58 14.61 0.34
CA GLU A 208 8.58 15.98 -0.15
C GLU A 208 7.29 16.73 0.18
N THR A 209 6.13 16.05 0.21
CA THR A 209 4.85 16.71 0.55
C THR A 209 4.75 17.05 2.03
N GLU A 210 4.03 18.13 2.37
CA GLU A 210 3.87 18.56 3.75
C GLU A 210 3.03 17.54 4.55
N THR A 211 1.97 17.03 3.93
CA THR A 211 1.04 16.05 4.51
C THR A 211 1.70 14.69 4.69
N GLY A 212 2.39 14.20 3.67
CA GLY A 212 3.17 12.97 3.76
C GLY A 212 4.21 13.07 4.89
N MET A 213 4.89 14.22 5.01
CA MET A 213 5.93 14.44 6.02
C MET A 213 5.35 14.36 7.44
N ARG A 214 4.20 15.00 7.64
CA ARG A 214 3.47 14.97 8.92
C ARG A 214 3.09 13.54 9.30
N ILE A 215 2.46 12.79 8.39
CA ILE A 215 2.03 11.41 8.64
C ILE A 215 3.24 10.50 8.90
N ALA A 216 4.30 10.61 8.10
CA ALA A 216 5.50 9.79 8.22
C ALA A 216 6.17 9.99 9.59
N ARG A 217 6.36 11.25 10.02
CA ARG A 217 6.95 11.58 11.33
C ARG A 217 6.10 11.04 12.48
N GLU A 218 4.79 11.21 12.40
CA GLU A 218 3.86 10.68 13.40
C GLU A 218 3.95 9.16 13.51
N ARG A 219 3.97 8.45 12.38
CA ARG A 219 4.13 6.98 12.37
C ARG A 219 5.47 6.54 12.97
N VAL A 220 6.57 7.22 12.64
CA VAL A 220 7.89 6.94 13.22
C VAL A 220 7.88 7.13 14.73
N GLU A 221 7.27 8.22 15.22
CA GLU A 221 7.23 8.50 16.65
C GLU A 221 6.40 7.45 17.40
N ARG A 222 5.25 7.04 16.85
CA ARG A 222 4.45 5.94 17.42
C ARG A 222 5.23 4.63 17.46
N ALA A 223 6.07 4.33 16.47
CA ALA A 223 6.93 3.14 16.50
C ALA A 223 8.04 3.23 17.56
N LYS A 224 8.62 4.41 17.78
CA LYS A 224 9.57 4.66 18.88
C LYS A 224 8.91 4.43 20.24
N GLN A 225 7.70 4.95 20.42
CA GLN A 225 6.93 4.74 21.64
C GLN A 225 6.56 3.27 21.85
N PHE A 226 6.14 2.57 20.79
CA PHE A 226 5.84 1.14 20.86
C PHE A 226 7.05 0.31 21.28
N LYS A 227 8.23 0.63 20.75
CA LYS A 227 9.50 0.03 21.18
C LYS A 227 9.76 0.28 22.67
N ALA A 228 9.64 1.53 23.12
CA ALA A 228 9.93 1.92 24.50
C ALA A 228 9.00 1.21 25.51
N TRP A 229 7.71 1.07 25.19
CA TRP A 229 6.79 0.29 26.03
C TRP A 229 7.19 -1.18 26.11
N PHE A 230 7.58 -1.78 24.99
CA PHE A 230 8.02 -3.17 24.99
C PHE A 230 9.31 -3.37 25.80
N GLU A 231 10.26 -2.43 25.72
CA GLU A 231 11.51 -2.44 26.50
C GLU A 231 11.30 -2.29 28.01
N ASP A 232 10.25 -1.59 28.44
CA ASP A 232 9.92 -1.40 29.86
C ASP A 232 9.32 -2.66 30.52
N GLU A 233 8.75 -3.57 29.71
CA GLU A 233 8.04 -4.76 30.18
C GLU A 233 8.86 -6.05 30.17
N ILE A 234 10.05 -6.07 29.55
CA ILE A 234 10.92 -7.27 29.41
C ILE A 234 12.18 -7.22 30.27
#